data_AF-A0A524NTC4-F1
#
_entry.id   AF-A0A524NTC4-F1
#
_cell.length_a   1.000
_cell.length_b   1.000
_cell.length_c   1.000
_cell.angle_alpha   90.00
_cell.angle_beta   90.00
_cell.angle_gamma   90.00
#
_symmetry.space_group_name_H-M   'P 1'
#
loop_
_entity.id
_entity.type
_entity.pdbx_description
1 polymer ?
#
loop_
_entity_poly.entity_id
_entity_poly.type
_entity_poly.pdbx_seq_one_letter_code
_entity_poly.pdbx_strand_id
1 'polypeptide(L)'
;MPEMKANRVVEAARADVPVAAHGEQTAGRALATTPRKAPGLSIKCRLSRKGVSPFDEIAWERRTASIGDDQGQTVFRQENVEVPAFWSMLATNVVSSKYFYGTLSSEDREVSVRQLIHRVARTISDWGLEQGYFVGVEDAENFYGELCAVCVNQYGSFNSPVWFNVGLFQVYGHSSSCRSSFAWQEEDRRIASINDTYKRPQASACFIQSIDDSMEDIMRVAASEAMLFKF
;
A
#
# COMPACT_ATOMS: atom_id res chain seq x y z
N MET A 1 -48.56 29.34 -1.36
CA MET A 1 -47.98 29.37 0.00
C MET A 1 -48.48 28.12 0.75
N PRO A 2 -47.75 27.00 0.74
CA PRO A 2 -48.07 25.86 1.59
C PRO A 2 -47.22 25.89 2.87
N GLU A 3 -47.86 25.64 4.00
CA GLU A 3 -47.27 25.59 5.34
C GLU A 3 -46.36 24.38 5.54
N MET A 4 -45.32 24.60 6.35
CA MET A 4 -44.32 23.64 6.82
C MET A 4 -44.94 22.40 7.45
N LYS A 5 -44.59 21.21 6.92
CA LYS A 5 -44.66 19.96 7.68
C LYS A 5 -43.28 19.63 8.25
N ALA A 6 -43.25 19.47 9.57
CA ALA A 6 -42.10 19.08 10.35
C ALA A 6 -41.53 17.72 9.87
N ASN A 7 -40.23 17.70 9.59
CA ASN A 7 -39.49 16.49 9.29
C ASN A 7 -39.17 15.78 10.62
N ARG A 8 -39.79 14.61 10.83
CA ARG A 8 -39.55 13.75 11.97
C ARG A 8 -38.21 13.04 11.73
N VAL A 9 -37.18 13.44 12.47
CA VAL A 9 -35.90 12.73 12.54
C VAL A 9 -36.19 11.36 13.17
N VAL A 10 -35.98 10.30 12.40
CA VAL A 10 -36.04 8.93 12.92
C VAL A 10 -34.69 8.66 13.58
N GLU A 11 -34.70 8.68 14.91
CA GLU A 11 -33.59 8.27 15.76
C GLU A 11 -33.34 6.77 15.54
N ALA A 12 -32.33 6.44 14.72
CA ALA A 12 -31.88 5.07 14.57
C ALA A 12 -31.06 4.69 15.81
N ALA A 13 -31.55 3.67 16.53
CA ALA A 13 -30.99 3.14 17.75
C ALA A 13 -29.50 2.81 17.62
N ARG A 14 -28.71 3.26 18.61
CA ARG A 14 -27.34 2.83 18.85
C ARG A 14 -27.34 1.35 19.21
N ALA A 15 -26.71 0.53 18.38
CA ALA A 15 -26.27 -0.80 18.78
C ALA A 15 -24.80 -0.68 19.19
N ASP A 16 -24.58 -0.48 20.50
CA ASP A 16 -23.27 -0.71 21.11
C ASP A 16 -22.97 -2.21 20.98
N VAL A 17 -22.00 -2.55 20.13
CA VAL A 17 -21.46 -3.91 20.05
C VAL A 17 -20.51 -4.08 21.23
N PRO A 18 -20.79 -4.99 22.18
CA PRO A 18 -19.91 -5.20 23.32
C PRO A 18 -18.62 -5.86 22.83
N VAL A 19 -17.49 -5.18 23.02
CA VAL A 19 -16.17 -5.80 22.92
C VAL A 19 -16.05 -6.72 24.13
N ALA A 20 -16.18 -8.03 23.90
CA ALA A 20 -16.01 -9.04 24.94
C ALA A 20 -14.58 -8.97 25.50
N ALA A 21 -14.47 -8.53 26.74
CA ALA A 21 -13.24 -8.60 27.53
C ALA A 21 -13.08 -10.04 28.03
N HIS A 22 -12.27 -10.83 27.36
CA HIS A 22 -11.70 -12.05 27.93
C HIS A 22 -10.31 -11.74 28.46
N GLY A 23 -10.26 -11.53 29.78
CA GLY A 23 -9.02 -11.50 30.54
C GLY A 23 -8.55 -12.93 30.81
N GLU A 24 -7.38 -13.28 30.29
CA GLU A 24 -6.53 -14.31 30.87
C GLU A 24 -5.25 -13.66 31.38
N GLN A 25 -5.06 -13.76 32.70
CA GLN A 25 -3.86 -13.34 33.41
C GLN A 25 -2.70 -14.23 32.99
N THR A 26 -1.79 -13.69 32.17
CA THR A 26 -0.43 -14.23 32.04
C THR A 26 0.52 -13.41 32.90
N ALA A 27 1.20 -14.13 33.80
CA ALA A 27 2.12 -13.59 34.79
C ALA A 27 3.16 -12.65 34.17
N GLY A 28 3.32 -11.47 34.79
CA GLY A 28 4.20 -10.40 34.35
C GLY A 28 5.65 -10.85 34.20
N ARG A 29 6.12 -10.88 32.95
CA ARG A 29 7.54 -10.82 32.62
C ARG A 29 7.91 -9.34 32.59
N ALA A 30 8.70 -8.89 33.56
CA ALA A 30 9.24 -7.54 33.60
C ALA A 30 9.88 -7.22 32.23
N LEU A 31 9.31 -6.25 31.51
CA LEU A 31 9.87 -5.82 30.23
C LEU A 31 11.21 -5.16 30.50
N ALA A 32 12.25 -5.78 29.94
CA ALA A 32 13.60 -5.29 29.96
C ALA A 32 13.67 -3.86 29.41
N THR A 33 14.50 -3.07 30.08
CA THR A 33 14.98 -1.74 29.72
C THR A 33 15.14 -1.53 28.21
N THR A 34 14.65 -0.40 27.73
CA THR A 34 14.71 0.08 26.33
C THR A 34 16.08 -0.24 25.70
N PRO A 35 16.14 -1.08 24.66
CA PRO A 35 17.42 -1.39 24.02
C PRO A 35 17.96 -0.11 23.37
N ARG A 36 19.23 0.18 23.62
CA ARG A 36 20.04 1.19 22.90
C ARG A 36 19.79 0.99 21.40
N LYS A 37 19.23 1.99 20.69
CA LYS A 37 19.01 1.94 19.23
C LYS A 37 20.28 1.39 18.60
N ALA A 38 20.19 0.22 17.96
CA ALA A 38 21.30 -0.33 17.20
C ALA A 38 21.80 0.76 16.23
N PRO A 39 23.10 0.80 15.92
CA PRO A 39 23.57 1.70 14.86
C PRO A 39 22.73 1.42 13.60
N GLY A 40 22.22 2.48 12.98
CA GLY A 40 21.39 2.37 11.77
C GLY A 40 22.08 1.55 10.67
N LEU A 41 21.31 1.13 9.68
CA LEU A 41 21.81 0.43 8.51
C LEU A 41 22.63 1.37 7.64
N SER A 42 23.85 0.94 7.32
CA SER A 42 24.64 1.57 6.25
C SER A 42 24.41 0.82 4.94
N ILE A 43 24.05 1.55 3.90
CA ILE A 43 23.63 1.01 2.61
C ILE A 43 24.64 1.41 1.54
N LYS A 44 25.23 0.39 0.90
CA LYS A 44 26.18 0.57 -0.20
C LYS A 44 25.44 0.47 -1.53
N CYS A 45 25.73 1.38 -2.45
CA CYS A 45 25.32 1.25 -3.85
C CYS A 45 26.03 0.04 -4.48
N ARG A 46 25.26 -0.94 -4.96
CA ARG A 46 25.77 -2.13 -5.67
C ARG A 46 25.18 -2.24 -7.06
N LEU A 47 23.87 -2.00 -7.17
CA LEU A 47 23.11 -2.03 -8.43
C LEU A 47 22.92 -0.64 -9.01
N SER A 48 22.98 0.39 -8.17
CA SER A 48 22.87 1.80 -8.54
C SER A 48 24.24 2.51 -8.48
N ARG A 49 24.32 3.71 -9.06
CA ARG A 49 25.48 4.60 -8.93
C ARG A 49 25.12 5.86 -8.14
N LYS A 50 26.03 6.30 -7.27
CA LYS A 50 25.85 7.54 -6.50
C LYS A 50 25.62 8.73 -7.43
N GLY A 51 24.59 9.51 -7.14
CA GLY A 51 24.23 10.71 -7.90
C GLY A 51 23.60 10.45 -9.27
N VAL A 52 23.36 9.19 -9.64
CA VAL A 52 22.67 8.82 -10.89
C VAL A 52 21.38 8.10 -10.53
N SER A 53 20.26 8.55 -11.10
CA SER A 53 18.99 7.85 -10.94
C SER A 53 19.06 6.50 -11.66
N PRO A 54 18.69 5.37 -11.01
CA PRO A 54 18.67 4.05 -11.67
C PRO A 54 17.83 4.01 -12.94
N PHE A 55 16.81 4.88 -13.00
CA PHE A 55 15.95 4.99 -14.17
C PHE A 55 16.66 5.64 -15.38
N ASP A 56 17.74 6.39 -15.18
CA ASP A 56 18.49 7.04 -16.26
C ASP A 56 19.59 6.13 -16.83
N GLU A 57 19.78 4.95 -16.23
CA GLU A 57 20.77 3.95 -16.65
C GLU A 57 20.22 2.96 -17.69
N ILE A 58 18.94 3.08 -18.03
CA ILE A 58 18.24 2.17 -18.96
C ILE A 58 17.53 2.94 -20.08
N ALA A 59 17.27 2.25 -21.19
CA ALA A 59 16.46 2.79 -22.28
C ALA A 59 14.96 2.66 -21.98
N TRP A 60 14.18 3.65 -22.42
CA TRP A 60 12.73 3.73 -22.26
C TRP A 60 12.03 3.86 -23.61
N GLU A 61 10.82 3.32 -23.69
CA GLU A 61 9.96 3.41 -24.86
C GLU A 61 8.54 3.81 -24.46
N ARG A 62 7.85 4.52 -25.37
CA ARG A 62 6.42 4.77 -25.24
C ARG A 62 5.66 3.77 -26.08
N ARG A 63 4.71 3.08 -25.46
CA ARG A 63 3.90 2.04 -26.08
C ARG A 63 2.43 2.25 -25.79
N THR A 64 1.59 1.68 -26.64
CA THR A 64 0.15 1.60 -26.36
C THR A 64 -0.14 0.27 -25.68
N ALA A 65 -0.62 0.33 -24.44
CA ALA A 65 -1.13 -0.83 -23.74
C ALA A 65 -2.55 -1.12 -24.21
N SER A 66 -2.84 -2.37 -24.59
CA SER A 66 -4.16 -2.77 -25.07
C SER A 66 -4.45 -4.22 -24.68
N ILE A 67 -5.64 -4.46 -24.13
CA ILE A 67 -6.13 -5.79 -23.76
C ILE A 67 -7.47 -6.01 -24.46
N GLY A 68 -7.56 -7.11 -25.22
CA GLY A 68 -8.79 -7.55 -25.86
C GLY A 68 -9.46 -8.70 -25.10
N ASP A 69 -10.74 -8.94 -25.38
CA ASP A 69 -11.46 -10.14 -24.98
C ASP A 69 -11.26 -11.30 -25.99
N ASP A 70 -11.94 -12.41 -25.74
CA ASP A 70 -11.96 -13.60 -26.60
C ASP A 70 -12.63 -13.38 -27.96
N GLN A 71 -13.37 -12.28 -28.12
CA GLN A 71 -14.00 -11.85 -29.37
C GLN A 71 -13.18 -10.79 -30.12
N GLY A 72 -12.03 -10.38 -29.57
CA GLY A 72 -11.15 -9.36 -30.15
C GLY A 72 -11.59 -7.91 -29.90
N GLN A 73 -12.62 -7.69 -29.07
CA GLN A 73 -13.03 -6.34 -28.66
C GLN A 73 -12.05 -5.79 -27.62
N THR A 74 -11.72 -4.50 -27.70
CA THR A 74 -10.81 -3.84 -26.76
C THR A 74 -11.50 -3.58 -25.43
N VAL A 75 -11.02 -4.22 -24.36
CA VAL A 75 -11.51 -4.06 -22.98
C VAL A 75 -10.75 -2.97 -22.25
N PHE A 76 -9.46 -2.82 -22.55
CA PHE A 76 -8.61 -1.78 -21.97
C PHE A 76 -7.68 -1.23 -23.04
N ARG A 77 -7.50 0.09 -23.04
CA ARG A 77 -6.51 0.77 -23.86
C ARG A 77 -5.96 1.99 -23.13
N GLN A 78 -4.64 2.11 -23.10
CA GLN A 78 -3.95 3.32 -22.62
C GLN A 78 -2.78 3.62 -23.56
N GLU A 79 -2.75 4.84 -24.08
CA GLU A 79 -1.71 5.29 -25.00
C GLU A 79 -0.56 5.97 -24.25
N ASN A 80 0.58 6.13 -24.92
CA ASN A 80 1.76 6.84 -24.40
C ASN A 80 2.33 6.30 -23.08
N VAL A 81 2.16 5.00 -22.83
CA VAL A 81 2.67 4.32 -21.63
C VAL A 81 4.18 4.16 -21.74
N GLU A 82 4.92 4.79 -20.83
CA GLU A 82 6.37 4.77 -20.76
C GLU A 82 6.86 3.57 -19.93
N VAL A 83 7.64 2.70 -20.57
CA VAL A 83 8.16 1.46 -19.99
C VAL A 83 9.63 1.25 -20.37
N PRO A 84 10.39 0.47 -19.58
CA PRO A 84 11.72 0.03 -20.01
C PRO A 84 11.67 -0.68 -21.37
N ALA A 85 12.60 -0.36 -22.26
CA ALA A 85 12.65 -0.92 -23.61
C ALA A 85 12.74 -2.46 -23.60
N PHE A 86 13.41 -3.03 -22.60
CA PHE A 86 13.56 -4.47 -22.45
C PHE A 86 12.36 -5.19 -21.82
N TRP A 87 11.32 -4.46 -21.35
CA TRP A 87 10.10 -5.09 -20.84
C TRP A 87 9.23 -5.60 -22.00
N SER A 88 8.50 -6.70 -21.79
CA SER A 88 7.60 -7.25 -22.81
C SER A 88 6.32 -6.43 -22.98
N MET A 89 5.63 -6.61 -24.12
CA MET A 89 4.29 -6.04 -24.30
C MET A 89 3.28 -6.60 -23.29
N LEU A 90 3.41 -7.86 -22.88
CA LEU A 90 2.57 -8.44 -21.83
C LEU A 90 2.76 -7.70 -20.50
N ALA A 91 4.01 -7.43 -20.10
CA ALA A 91 4.30 -6.65 -18.90
C ALA A 91 3.75 -5.23 -19.01
N THR A 92 3.89 -4.59 -20.17
CA THR A 92 3.31 -3.27 -20.46
C THR A 92 1.80 -3.25 -20.26
N ASN A 93 1.09 -4.23 -20.83
CA ASN A 93 -0.37 -4.37 -20.70
C ASN A 93 -0.82 -4.62 -19.27
N VAL A 94 -0.17 -5.52 -18.55
CA VAL A 94 -0.52 -5.87 -17.16
C VAL A 94 -0.26 -4.71 -16.22
N VAL A 95 0.91 -4.09 -16.29
CA VAL A 95 1.28 -2.97 -15.41
C VAL A 95 0.38 -1.77 -15.63
N SER A 96 0.15 -1.42 -16.90
CA SER A 96 -0.77 -0.35 -17.24
C SER A 96 -2.19 -0.65 -16.75
N SER A 97 -2.77 -1.80 -17.08
CA SER A 97 -4.18 -2.08 -16.75
C SER A 97 -4.49 -2.34 -15.28
N LYS A 98 -3.52 -2.84 -14.50
CA LYS A 98 -3.77 -3.28 -13.11
C LYS A 98 -3.08 -2.43 -12.05
N TYR A 99 -1.87 -1.95 -12.32
CA TYR A 99 -0.99 -1.42 -11.28
C TYR A 99 -0.83 0.09 -11.31
N PHE A 100 -1.05 0.71 -12.47
CA PHE A 100 -1.09 2.16 -12.53
C PHE A 100 -2.25 2.72 -11.71
N TYR A 101 -1.95 3.76 -10.93
CA TYR A 101 -2.93 4.55 -10.19
C TYR A 101 -3.71 5.50 -11.09
N GLY A 102 -4.93 5.86 -10.69
CA GLY A 102 -5.82 6.79 -11.38
C GLY A 102 -6.76 6.10 -12.38
N THR A 103 -7.88 6.73 -12.72
CA THR A 103 -8.79 6.22 -13.75
C THR A 103 -8.28 6.61 -15.14
N LEU A 104 -8.68 5.88 -16.20
CA LEU A 104 -8.24 6.18 -17.57
C LEU A 104 -8.59 7.60 -18.05
N SER A 105 -9.63 8.21 -17.48
CA SER A 105 -10.08 9.56 -17.79
C SER A 105 -9.51 10.64 -16.86
N SER A 106 -8.75 10.26 -15.83
CA SER A 106 -8.18 11.18 -14.85
C SER A 106 -6.84 11.73 -15.34
N GLU A 107 -6.60 13.01 -15.08
CA GLU A 107 -5.31 13.67 -15.33
C GLU A 107 -4.19 13.11 -14.44
N ASP A 108 -4.54 12.53 -13.28
CA ASP A 108 -3.60 11.96 -12.31
C ASP A 108 -3.24 10.50 -12.62
N ARG A 109 -3.68 9.99 -13.78
CA ARG A 109 -3.38 8.62 -14.21
C ARG A 109 -1.88 8.43 -14.38
N GLU A 110 -1.32 7.42 -13.71
CA GLU A 110 0.05 7.00 -13.97
C GLU A 110 0.18 6.55 -15.43
N VAL A 111 1.23 7.05 -16.09
CA VAL A 111 1.55 6.76 -17.50
C VAL A 111 2.95 6.18 -17.65
N SER A 112 3.70 6.01 -16.57
CA SER A 112 5.08 5.52 -16.61
C SER A 112 5.36 4.51 -15.50
N VAL A 113 6.06 3.43 -15.84
CA VAL A 113 6.61 2.48 -14.85
C VAL A 113 7.56 3.19 -13.87
N ARG A 114 8.21 4.28 -14.31
CA ARG A 114 9.02 5.13 -13.44
C ARG A 114 8.21 5.70 -12.28
N GLN A 115 6.98 6.17 -12.55
CA GLN A 115 6.10 6.74 -11.53
C GLN A 115 5.68 5.67 -10.52
N LEU A 116 5.25 4.50 -11.01
CA LEU A 116 4.85 3.37 -10.18
C LEU A 116 5.98 2.92 -9.23
N ILE A 117 7.18 2.70 -9.76
CA ILE A 117 8.34 2.26 -8.96
C ILE A 117 8.76 3.37 -7.99
N HIS A 118 8.87 4.62 -8.46
CA HIS A 118 9.23 5.75 -7.63
C HIS A 118 8.28 5.88 -6.43
N ARG A 119 6.97 5.83 -6.67
CA ARG A 119 5.96 5.97 -5.62
C ARG A 119 6.17 4.99 -4.47
N VAL A 120 6.41 3.72 -4.78
CA VAL A 120 6.63 2.69 -3.77
C VAL A 120 8.01 2.83 -3.13
N ALA A 121 9.07 2.90 -3.94
CA ALA A 121 10.44 2.89 -3.43
C ALA A 121 10.76 4.12 -2.59
N ARG A 122 10.32 5.32 -3.02
CA ARG A 122 10.51 6.57 -2.27
C ARG A 122 9.81 6.51 -0.92
N THR A 123 8.54 6.10 -0.92
CA THR A 123 7.73 6.01 0.30
C THR A 123 8.35 5.05 1.33
N ILE A 124 8.79 3.86 0.90
CA ILE A 124 9.44 2.90 1.81
C ILE A 124 10.75 3.47 2.36
N SER A 125 11.53 4.16 1.52
CA SER A 125 12.81 4.77 1.91
C SER A 125 12.61 5.90 2.92
N ASP A 126 11.60 6.74 2.71
CA ASP A 126 11.24 7.84 3.62
C ASP A 126 10.79 7.32 4.98
N TRP A 127 9.91 6.31 5.01
CA TRP A 127 9.51 5.68 6.26
C TRP A 127 10.69 5.07 7.00
N GLY A 128 11.61 4.41 6.28
CA GLY A 128 12.83 3.87 6.87
C GLY A 128 13.69 4.96 7.51
N LEU A 129 13.82 6.11 6.87
CA LEU A 129 14.55 7.26 7.41
C LEU A 129 13.86 7.86 8.64
N GLU A 130 12.56 8.11 8.56
CA GLU A 130 11.74 8.67 9.66
C GLU A 130 11.76 7.77 10.90
N GLN A 131 11.71 6.45 10.70
CA GLN A 131 11.75 5.46 11.77
C GLN A 131 13.18 5.22 12.30
N GLY A 132 14.20 5.78 11.64
CA GLY A 132 15.60 5.70 12.05
C GLY A 132 16.26 4.35 11.74
N TYR A 133 15.85 3.69 10.66
CA TYR A 133 16.49 2.46 10.17
C TYR A 133 17.85 2.71 9.55
N PHE A 134 18.15 3.92 9.09
CA PHE A 134 19.40 4.26 8.39
C PHE A 134 20.37 5.04 9.28
N VAL A 135 21.67 4.94 9.00
CA VAL A 135 22.69 5.78 9.69
C VAL A 135 22.49 7.26 9.39
N GLY A 136 22.15 7.58 8.14
CA GLY A 136 21.84 8.94 7.73
C GLY A 136 21.06 9.00 6.42
N VAL A 137 20.84 10.23 5.95
CA VAL A 137 20.08 10.51 4.73
C VAL A 137 20.74 9.87 3.51
N GLU A 138 22.08 9.86 3.44
CA GLU A 138 22.79 9.23 2.32
C GLU A 138 22.47 7.73 2.19
N ASP A 139 22.36 7.00 3.31
CA ASP A 139 22.03 5.58 3.29
C ASP A 139 20.56 5.35 2.88
N ALA A 140 19.65 6.25 3.23
CA ALA A 140 18.27 6.21 2.77
C ALA A 140 18.16 6.45 1.25
N GLU A 141 18.93 7.40 0.71
CA GLU A 141 19.00 7.66 -0.74
C GLU A 141 19.66 6.50 -1.49
N ASN A 142 20.71 5.90 -0.92
CA ASN A 142 21.31 4.69 -1.48
C ASN A 142 20.30 3.54 -1.48
N PHE A 143 19.51 3.37 -0.41
CA PHE A 143 18.46 2.37 -0.35
C PHE A 143 17.36 2.60 -1.40
N TYR A 144 16.92 3.84 -1.57
CA TYR A 144 15.98 4.22 -2.63
C TYR A 144 16.53 3.85 -4.01
N GLY A 145 17.79 4.20 -4.29
CA GLY A 145 18.46 3.86 -5.55
C GLY A 145 18.55 2.35 -5.79
N GLU A 146 19.01 1.58 -4.79
CA GLU A 146 19.08 0.13 -4.90
C GLU A 146 17.70 -0.50 -5.13
N LEU A 147 16.68 -0.05 -4.40
CA LEU A 147 15.32 -0.59 -4.52
C LEU A 147 14.71 -0.29 -5.90
N CYS A 148 14.89 0.93 -6.40
CA CYS A 148 14.51 1.30 -7.77
C CYS A 148 15.24 0.43 -8.81
N ALA A 149 16.55 0.21 -8.65
CA ALA A 149 17.35 -0.62 -9.54
C ALA A 149 16.86 -2.07 -9.55
N VAL A 150 16.56 -2.65 -8.39
CA VAL A 150 16.00 -4.01 -8.26
C VAL A 150 14.67 -4.13 -9.01
N CYS A 151 13.76 -3.18 -8.81
CA CYS A 151 12.42 -3.24 -9.40
C CYS A 151 12.45 -3.00 -10.91
N VAL A 152 13.18 -1.98 -11.38
CA VAL A 152 13.17 -1.61 -12.81
C VAL A 152 13.84 -2.67 -13.68
N ASN A 153 14.90 -3.31 -13.17
CA ASN A 153 15.60 -4.41 -13.83
C ASN A 153 14.96 -5.79 -13.58
N GLN A 154 13.82 -5.85 -12.88
CA GLN A 154 13.09 -7.08 -12.57
C GLN A 154 13.89 -8.13 -11.77
N TYR A 155 14.85 -7.70 -10.95
CA TYR A 155 15.57 -8.60 -10.03
C TYR A 155 14.76 -8.95 -8.79
N GLY A 156 13.69 -8.19 -8.53
CA GLY A 156 12.73 -8.45 -7.47
C GLY A 156 11.47 -7.62 -7.69
N SER A 157 10.36 -8.07 -7.10
CA SER A 157 9.09 -7.36 -7.12
C SER A 157 8.36 -7.56 -5.81
N PHE A 158 7.61 -6.55 -5.39
CA PHE A 158 6.71 -6.68 -4.25
C PHE A 158 5.45 -7.47 -4.62
N ASN A 159 4.73 -7.93 -3.60
CA ASN A 159 3.37 -8.44 -3.77
C ASN A 159 2.43 -7.32 -4.29
N SER A 160 1.27 -7.71 -4.84
CA SER A 160 0.36 -6.76 -5.49
C SER A 160 -0.19 -5.66 -4.57
N PRO A 161 -0.61 -5.93 -3.31
CA PRO A 161 -1.06 -4.87 -2.39
C PRO A 161 -0.06 -3.73 -2.18
N VAL A 162 1.24 -4.01 -2.18
CA VAL A 162 2.27 -2.95 -2.12
C VAL A 162 2.14 -2.01 -3.31
N TRP A 163 2.07 -2.56 -4.53
CA TRP A 163 1.96 -1.76 -5.75
C TRP A 163 0.66 -0.96 -5.83
N PHE A 164 -0.45 -1.54 -5.34
CA PHE A 164 -1.74 -0.89 -5.33
C PHE A 164 -1.81 0.28 -4.34
N ASN A 165 -1.25 0.13 -3.14
CA ASN A 165 -1.58 1.03 -2.03
C ASN A 165 -0.43 1.93 -1.56
N VAL A 166 0.82 1.45 -1.63
CA VAL A 166 1.95 2.16 -1.01
C VAL A 166 2.29 3.43 -1.79
N GLY A 167 2.39 4.56 -1.10
CA GLY A 167 2.79 5.84 -1.67
C GLY A 167 1.67 6.64 -2.34
N LEU A 168 0.44 6.12 -2.42
CA LEU A 168 -0.68 6.86 -2.99
C LEU A 168 -0.97 8.17 -2.21
N PHE A 169 -0.95 8.10 -0.89
CA PHE A 169 -1.08 9.28 -0.05
C PHE A 169 0.19 10.15 -0.09
N GLN A 170 1.36 9.54 0.04
CA GLN A 170 2.62 10.25 0.24
C GLN A 170 3.06 11.03 -1.01
N VAL A 171 2.80 10.48 -2.20
CA VAL A 171 3.21 11.08 -3.48
C VAL A 171 2.08 11.86 -4.13
N TYR A 172 0.84 11.35 -4.09
CA TYR A 172 -0.29 11.97 -4.79
C TYR A 172 -1.32 12.63 -3.88
N GLY A 173 -1.15 12.55 -2.55
CA GLY A 173 -2.14 13.06 -1.60
C GLY A 173 -3.46 12.30 -1.62
N HIS A 174 -3.51 11.11 -2.24
CA HIS A 174 -4.73 10.32 -2.31
C HIS A 174 -5.14 9.83 -0.91
N SER A 175 -6.32 10.25 -0.46
CA SER A 175 -6.88 9.91 0.84
C SER A 175 -8.22 9.24 0.68
N SER A 176 -8.53 8.27 1.54
CA SER A 176 -9.86 7.66 1.58
C SER A 176 -10.27 7.39 3.01
N SER A 177 -11.40 7.98 3.41
CA SER A 177 -11.93 7.79 4.75
C SER A 177 -12.31 6.34 4.95
N CYS A 178 -11.74 5.68 5.96
CA CYS A 178 -12.07 4.31 6.30
C CYS A 178 -12.48 4.22 7.78
N ARG A 179 -13.43 3.31 8.07
CA ARG A 179 -13.82 2.98 9.45
C ARG A 179 -13.35 1.59 9.88
N SER A 180 -12.76 0.83 8.98
CA SER A 180 -12.39 -0.58 9.18
C SER A 180 -10.90 -0.85 9.04
N SER A 181 -10.08 0.19 8.86
CA SER A 181 -8.63 0.04 8.81
C SER A 181 -8.04 0.25 10.21
N PHE A 182 -7.04 -0.55 10.53
CA PHE A 182 -6.34 -0.50 11.81
C PHE A 182 -4.84 -0.44 11.56
N ALA A 183 -4.10 0.21 12.45
CA ALA A 183 -2.65 0.22 12.42
C ALA A 183 -2.06 0.12 13.82
N TRP A 184 -0.84 -0.41 13.90
CA TRP A 184 -0.05 -0.39 15.12
C TRP A 184 0.38 1.04 15.48
N GLN A 185 0.09 1.48 16.71
CA GLN A 185 0.57 2.73 17.26
C GLN A 185 1.74 2.45 18.19
N GLU A 186 2.92 2.95 17.84
CA GLU A 186 4.16 2.67 18.57
C GLU A 186 4.16 3.31 19.97
N GLU A 187 3.63 4.54 20.09
CA GLU A 187 3.57 5.28 21.36
C GLU A 187 2.75 4.53 22.42
N ASP A 188 1.57 4.06 22.02
CA ASP A 188 0.64 3.35 22.91
C ASP A 188 0.88 1.83 22.94
N ARG A 189 1.75 1.31 22.07
CA ARG A 189 1.99 -0.12 21.83
C ARG A 189 0.70 -0.94 21.67
N ARG A 190 -0.23 -0.42 20.86
CA ARG A 190 -1.53 -1.06 20.62
C ARG A 190 -1.98 -0.89 19.18
N ILE A 191 -2.90 -1.76 18.76
CA ILE A 191 -3.63 -1.60 17.51
C ILE A 191 -4.75 -0.59 17.74
N ALA A 192 -4.88 0.38 16.84
CA ALA A 192 -5.95 1.37 16.87
C ALA A 192 -6.55 1.58 15.48
N SER A 193 -7.82 1.99 15.43
CA SER A 193 -8.47 2.34 14.18
C SER A 193 -7.81 3.59 13.57
N ILE A 194 -7.75 3.61 12.24
CA ILE A 194 -7.27 4.76 11.47
C ILE A 194 -8.39 5.28 10.60
N ASN A 195 -8.43 6.61 10.45
CA ASN A 195 -9.49 7.28 9.70
C ASN A 195 -9.19 7.38 8.19
N ASP A 196 -7.96 7.04 7.78
CA ASP A 196 -7.52 7.11 6.38
C ASP A 196 -6.63 5.92 6.05
N THR A 197 -7.07 5.10 5.10
CA THR A 197 -6.38 3.85 4.76
C THR A 197 -5.08 4.09 4.00
N TYR A 198 -4.95 5.17 3.23
CA TYR A 198 -3.78 5.39 2.36
C TYR A 198 -2.62 6.06 3.10
N LYS A 199 -2.89 6.72 4.23
CA LYS A 199 -1.82 7.23 5.13
C LYS A 199 -1.00 6.10 5.74
N ARG A 200 -1.65 4.97 6.05
CA ARG A 200 -1.02 3.74 6.55
C ARG A 200 -1.54 2.55 5.72
N PRO A 201 -1.03 2.39 4.49
CA PRO A 201 -1.61 1.50 3.50
C PRO A 201 -1.45 0.04 3.87
N GLN A 202 -2.46 -0.75 3.49
CA GLN A 202 -2.44 -2.21 3.55
C GLN A 202 -1.49 -2.73 2.45
N ALA A 203 -0.43 -3.43 2.85
CA ALA A 203 0.67 -3.88 1.95
C ALA A 203 0.93 -5.40 2.02
N SER A 204 0.04 -6.16 2.65
CA SER A 204 0.20 -7.61 2.87
C SER A 204 -0.83 -8.41 2.07
N ALA A 205 -0.39 -9.43 1.34
CA ALA A 205 -1.32 -10.29 0.60
C ALA A 205 -1.84 -11.49 1.42
N CYS A 206 -1.22 -11.79 2.56
CA CYS A 206 -1.45 -13.02 3.30
C CYS A 206 -1.90 -12.69 4.73
N PHE A 207 -2.95 -13.39 5.19
CA PHE A 207 -3.52 -13.25 6.52
C PHE A 207 -3.77 -14.63 7.10
N ILE A 208 -3.63 -14.75 8.42
CA ILE A 208 -3.96 -15.95 9.17
C ILE A 208 -5.00 -15.54 10.22
N GLN A 209 -6.10 -16.27 10.28
CA GLN A 209 -7.15 -16.07 11.27
C GLN A 209 -7.26 -17.31 12.15
N SER A 210 -7.41 -17.10 13.44
CA SER A 210 -7.80 -18.16 14.37
C SER A 210 -9.31 -18.37 14.31
N ILE A 211 -9.73 -19.62 14.45
CA ILE A 211 -11.13 -20.00 14.50
C ILE A 211 -11.31 -21.05 15.60
N ASP A 212 -12.22 -20.77 16.52
CA ASP A 212 -12.64 -21.72 17.54
C ASP A 212 -13.82 -22.57 17.02
N ASP A 213 -13.98 -23.78 17.55
CA ASP A 213 -15.07 -24.71 17.17
C ASP A 213 -16.42 -24.28 17.79
N SER A 214 -16.91 -23.11 17.38
CA SER A 214 -18.22 -22.56 17.75
C SER A 214 -18.84 -21.82 16.57
N MET A 215 -20.17 -21.81 16.50
CA MET A 215 -20.89 -21.17 15.39
C MET A 215 -20.67 -19.66 15.36
N GLU A 216 -20.60 -19.03 16.54
CA GLU A 216 -20.34 -17.60 16.70
C GLU A 216 -18.99 -17.21 16.09
N ASP A 217 -17.95 -18.02 16.34
CA ASP A 217 -16.60 -17.74 15.86
C ASP A 217 -16.46 -17.98 14.35
N ILE A 218 -17.12 -19.02 13.85
CA ILE A 218 -17.22 -19.29 12.40
C ILE A 218 -17.85 -18.09 11.68
N MET A 219 -18.94 -17.55 12.20
CA MET A 219 -19.62 -16.41 11.58
C MET A 219 -18.80 -15.12 11.69
N ARG A 220 -18.06 -14.91 12.79
CA ARG A 220 -17.10 -13.80 12.94
C ARG A 220 -15.99 -13.86 11.89
N VAL A 221 -15.40 -15.04 11.68
CA VAL A 221 -14.33 -15.24 10.68
C VAL A 221 -14.88 -14.98 9.28
N ALA A 222 -16.07 -15.49 8.93
CA ALA A 222 -16.70 -15.22 7.64
C ALA A 222 -16.90 -13.70 7.39
N ALA A 223 -17.36 -12.96 8.39
CA ALA A 223 -17.48 -11.50 8.31
C ALA A 223 -16.10 -10.83 8.13
N SER A 224 -15.07 -11.31 8.85
CA SER A 224 -13.71 -10.79 8.77
C SER A 224 -13.08 -11.05 7.41
N GLU A 225 -13.25 -12.24 6.83
CA GLU A 225 -12.81 -12.59 5.48
C GLU A 225 -13.46 -11.69 4.43
N ALA A 226 -14.78 -11.48 4.52
CA ALA A 226 -15.48 -10.57 3.61
C ALA A 226 -14.93 -9.13 3.67
N MET A 227 -14.44 -8.70 4.83
CA MET A 227 -13.84 -7.37 5.01
C MET A 227 -12.38 -7.30 4.57
N LEU A 228 -11.61 -8.38 4.68
CA LEU A 228 -10.21 -8.44 4.23
C LEU A 228 -10.08 -8.22 2.71
N PHE A 229 -11.00 -8.77 1.92
CA PHE A 229 -11.00 -8.66 0.45
C PHE A 229 -11.76 -7.44 -0.09
N LYS A 230 -12.21 -6.54 0.78
CA LYS A 230 -12.89 -5.31 0.36
C LYS A 230 -11.97 -4.35 -0.41
N PHE A 231 -10.66 -4.42 -0.16
CA PHE A 231 -9.66 -3.46 -0.62
C PHE A 231 -8.88 -3.96 -1.84
#